data_AF-A0A9D2F5P3-F1
#
_entry.id   AF-A0A9D2F5P3-F1
#
_cell.length_a   1.000
_cell.length_b   1.000
_cell.length_c   1.000
_cell.angle_alpha   90.00
_cell.angle_beta   90.00
_cell.angle_gamma   90.00
#
_symmetry.space_group_name_H-M   'P 1'
#
loop_
_entity.id
_entity.type
_entity.pdbx_description
1 polymer ?
#
loop_
_entity_poly.entity_id
_entity_poly.type
_entity_poly.pdbx_seq_one_letter_code
_entity_poly.pdbx_strand_id
1 'polypeptide(L)'
;MTIKWIISIAYLVLTFAIPSLGVPSNIYFLFEHSDIFFLVLIIILFHSTFIREFKEVNLKKLFKYSFFSFSVLFLINILNTSFSEGINPNEVNGSLLLFFLNAATYGAFLEEGIFRFCMIDPQANKKQQYISILISSFLFSIVHGGGLNIFFIGIILSFVYIQTKNIWYSIVAHGFYNTIGILIYLISI
;
A
#
# COMPACT_ATOMS: atom_id res chain seq x y z
N MET A 1 -1.02 -4.61 -19.82
CA MET A 1 -1.37 -5.53 -18.72
C MET A 1 -0.21 -6.49 -18.38
N THR A 2 0.38 -7.19 -19.34
CA THR A 2 1.43 -8.20 -19.07
C THR A 2 2.64 -7.66 -18.30
N ILE A 3 3.23 -6.53 -18.71
CA ILE A 3 4.39 -5.95 -18.01
C ILE A 3 4.10 -5.56 -16.56
N LYS A 4 2.89 -5.06 -16.28
CA LYS A 4 2.45 -4.68 -14.93
C LYS A 4 2.43 -5.89 -13.99
N TRP A 5 1.87 -7.00 -14.45
CA TRP A 5 1.88 -8.26 -13.70
C TRP A 5 3.28 -8.83 -13.50
N ILE A 6 4.15 -8.74 -14.50
CA ILE A 6 5.56 -9.16 -14.36
C ILE A 6 6.24 -8.36 -13.24
N ILE A 7 6.05 -7.04 -13.20
CA ILE A 7 6.61 -6.17 -12.15
C ILE A 7 6.06 -6.58 -10.77
N SER A 8 4.75 -6.76 -10.63
CA SER A 8 4.16 -7.16 -9.33
C SER A 8 4.65 -8.52 -8.86
N ILE A 9 4.75 -9.51 -9.76
CA ILE A 9 5.25 -10.85 -9.41
C ILE A 9 6.73 -10.78 -9.03
N ALA A 10 7.55 -10.05 -9.81
CA ALA A 10 8.96 -9.86 -9.49
C ALA A 10 9.16 -9.17 -8.14
N TYR A 11 8.35 -8.15 -7.83
CA TYR A 11 8.36 -7.50 -6.52
C TYR A 11 8.04 -8.48 -5.39
N LEU A 12 6.96 -9.26 -5.52
CA LEU A 12 6.58 -10.25 -4.50
C LEU A 12 7.66 -11.31 -4.29
N VAL A 13 8.29 -11.78 -5.38
CA VAL A 13 9.33 -12.80 -5.31
C VAL A 13 10.62 -12.25 -4.70
N LEU A 14 11.09 -11.10 -5.17
CA LEU A 14 12.36 -10.53 -4.71
C LEU A 14 12.24 -9.93 -3.31
N THR A 15 11.22 -9.12 -3.02
CA THR A 15 11.10 -8.47 -1.71
C THR A 15 10.68 -9.43 -0.60
N PHE A 16 9.83 -10.44 -0.89
CA PHE A 16 9.24 -11.27 0.17
C PHE A 16 9.60 -12.76 0.06
N ALA A 17 9.39 -13.39 -1.10
CA ALA A 17 9.52 -14.85 -1.20
C ALA A 17 10.96 -15.33 -1.01
N ILE A 18 11.93 -14.77 -1.74
CA ILE A 18 13.34 -15.19 -1.64
C ILE A 18 13.91 -14.92 -0.24
N PRO A 19 13.74 -13.72 0.35
CA PRO A 19 14.17 -13.45 1.72
C PRO A 19 13.61 -14.43 2.75
N SER A 20 12.35 -14.84 2.59
CA SER A 20 11.70 -15.79 3.50
C SER A 20 12.27 -17.22 3.45
N LEU A 21 12.95 -17.59 2.36
CA LEU A 21 13.61 -18.90 2.21
C LEU A 21 15.02 -18.93 2.84
N GLY A 22 15.53 -17.77 3.28
CA GLY A 22 16.89 -17.61 3.76
C GLY A 22 17.87 -17.32 2.62
N VAL A 23 18.62 -16.23 2.76
CA VAL A 23 19.60 -15.78 1.75
C VAL A 23 20.93 -15.50 2.44
N PRO A 24 22.08 -15.79 1.80
CA PRO A 24 23.39 -15.50 2.39
C PRO A 24 23.53 -14.02 2.77
N SER A 25 24.09 -13.76 3.95
CA SER A 25 24.18 -12.41 4.53
C SER A 25 24.92 -11.40 3.65
N ASN A 26 25.90 -11.87 2.86
CA ASN A 26 26.66 -11.04 1.93
C ASN A 26 25.84 -10.49 0.75
N ILE A 27 24.68 -11.08 0.45
CA ILE A 27 23.78 -10.61 -0.62
C ILE A 27 22.41 -10.19 -0.11
N TYR A 28 22.13 -10.34 1.19
CA TYR A 28 20.85 -9.95 1.81
C TYR A 28 20.51 -8.47 1.57
N PHE A 29 21.52 -7.60 1.54
CA PHE A 29 21.35 -6.16 1.28
C PHE A 29 20.63 -5.86 -0.05
N LEU A 30 20.77 -6.73 -1.07
CA LEU A 30 20.09 -6.58 -2.36
C LEU A 30 18.57 -6.73 -2.23
N PHE A 31 18.12 -7.54 -1.29
CA PHE A 31 16.71 -7.79 -1.02
C PHE A 31 16.14 -6.79 -0.01
N GLU A 32 16.96 -6.34 0.95
CA GLU A 32 16.56 -5.29 1.90
C GLU A 32 16.22 -3.97 1.20
N HIS A 33 16.86 -3.69 0.05
CA HIS A 33 16.67 -2.45 -0.70
C HIS A 33 15.88 -2.63 -2.00
N SER A 34 15.26 -3.80 -2.22
CA SER A 34 14.51 -4.06 -3.47
C SER A 34 13.33 -3.12 -3.64
N ASP A 35 12.73 -2.63 -2.56
CA ASP A 35 11.61 -1.69 -2.59
C ASP A 35 11.95 -0.39 -3.31
N ILE A 36 13.14 0.17 -3.04
CA ILE A 36 13.61 1.39 -3.70
C ILE A 36 13.83 1.11 -5.20
N PHE A 37 14.39 -0.04 -5.54
CA PHE A 37 14.54 -0.45 -6.94
C PHE A 37 13.19 -0.52 -7.66
N PHE A 38 12.18 -1.18 -7.07
CA PHE A 38 10.86 -1.29 -7.67
C PHE A 38 10.13 0.07 -7.74
N LEU A 39 10.29 0.93 -6.73
CA LEU A 39 9.77 2.29 -6.74
C LEU A 39 10.32 3.09 -7.92
N VAL A 40 11.63 3.08 -8.10
CA VAL A 40 12.29 3.75 -9.22
C VAL A 40 11.84 3.14 -10.56
N LEU A 41 11.76 1.81 -10.63
CA LEU A 41 11.33 1.09 -11.83
C LEU A 41 9.91 1.47 -12.26
N ILE A 42 8.93 1.48 -11.34
CA ILE A 42 7.55 1.84 -11.67
C ILE A 42 7.45 3.32 -12.08
N ILE A 43 8.20 4.20 -11.43
CA ILE A 43 8.21 5.63 -11.78
C ILE A 43 8.77 5.79 -13.18
N ILE A 44 9.92 5.18 -13.51
CA ILE A 44 10.52 5.30 -14.84
C ILE A 44 9.57 4.78 -15.92
N LEU A 45 9.04 3.57 -15.74
CA LEU A 45 8.20 2.91 -16.74
C LEU A 45 6.83 3.59 -16.94
N PHE A 46 6.27 4.20 -15.88
CA PHE A 46 4.90 4.73 -15.90
C PHE A 46 4.79 6.22 -15.57
N HIS A 47 5.89 6.97 -15.57
CA HIS A 47 5.92 8.40 -15.22
C HIS A 47 4.86 9.22 -15.98
N SER A 48 4.70 8.97 -17.29
CA SER A 48 3.74 9.70 -18.12
C SER A 48 2.30 9.49 -17.66
N THR A 49 1.97 8.28 -17.19
CA THR A 49 0.65 7.95 -16.65
C THR A 49 0.46 8.60 -15.29
N PHE A 50 1.44 8.50 -14.39
CA PHE A 50 1.35 9.14 -13.08
C PHE A 50 1.23 10.66 -13.18
N ILE A 51 2.01 11.31 -14.05
CA ILE A 51 1.92 12.76 -14.26
C ILE A 51 0.55 13.15 -14.83
N ARG A 52 0.03 12.40 -15.81
CA ARG A 52 -1.29 12.66 -16.39
C ARG A 52 -2.40 12.52 -15.35
N GLU A 53 -2.42 11.40 -14.62
CA GLU A 53 -3.41 11.14 -13.59
C GLU A 53 -3.32 12.15 -12.44
N PHE A 54 -2.12 12.60 -12.08
CA PHE A 54 -1.93 13.63 -11.05
C PHE A 54 -2.63 14.94 -11.44
N LYS A 55 -2.47 15.37 -12.70
CA LYS A 55 -3.10 16.58 -13.24
C LYS A 55 -4.63 16.48 -13.30
N GLU A 56 -5.17 15.27 -13.39
CA GLU A 56 -6.61 14.99 -13.44
C GLU A 56 -7.24 14.87 -12.03
N VAL A 57 -6.47 14.99 -10.95
CA VAL A 57 -6.99 14.90 -9.58
C VAL A 57 -7.92 16.06 -9.27
N ASN A 58 -9.12 15.73 -8.79
CA ASN A 58 -10.09 16.67 -8.26
C ASN A 58 -10.03 16.64 -6.73
N LEU A 59 -9.68 17.76 -6.12
CA LEU A 59 -9.50 17.86 -4.66
C LEU A 59 -10.76 17.49 -3.86
N LYS A 60 -11.96 17.88 -4.31
CA LYS A 60 -13.19 17.53 -3.60
C LYS A 60 -13.43 16.02 -3.60
N LYS A 61 -13.20 15.36 -4.74
CA LYS A 61 -13.25 13.90 -4.83
C LYS A 61 -12.15 13.27 -3.96
N LEU A 62 -10.94 13.83 -3.96
CA LEU A 62 -9.81 13.34 -3.17
C LEU A 62 -10.17 13.30 -1.69
N PHE A 63 -10.60 14.42 -1.13
CA PHE A 63 -11.06 14.50 0.26
C PHE A 63 -12.21 13.54 0.55
N LYS A 64 -13.20 13.45 -0.34
CA LYS A 64 -14.33 12.53 -0.18
C LYS A 64 -13.87 11.07 -0.06
N TYR A 65 -13.01 10.61 -0.97
CA TYR A 65 -12.57 9.21 -0.98
C TYR A 65 -11.61 8.90 0.17
N SER A 66 -10.66 9.80 0.49
CA SER A 66 -9.75 9.63 1.62
C SER A 66 -10.50 9.60 2.96
N PHE A 67 -11.49 10.46 3.15
CA PHE A 67 -12.29 10.47 4.38
C PHE A 67 -13.22 9.25 4.46
N PHE A 68 -13.83 8.85 3.34
CA PHE A 68 -14.65 7.64 3.27
C PHE A 68 -13.83 6.39 3.62
N SER A 69 -12.66 6.20 2.99
CA SER A 69 -11.80 5.05 3.27
C SER A 69 -11.35 5.05 4.72
N PHE A 70 -10.91 6.20 5.24
CA PHE A 70 -10.55 6.34 6.65
C PHE A 70 -11.69 5.96 7.59
N SER A 71 -12.90 6.48 7.36
CA SER A 71 -14.06 6.22 8.24
C SER A 71 -14.43 4.73 8.30
N VAL A 72 -14.42 4.06 7.14
CA VAL A 72 -14.72 2.62 7.07
C VAL A 72 -13.63 1.82 7.78
N LEU A 73 -12.36 2.15 7.54
CA LEU A 73 -11.24 1.45 8.18
C LEU A 73 -11.19 1.69 9.69
N PHE A 74 -11.46 2.91 10.13
CA PHE A 74 -11.55 3.24 11.54
C PHE A 74 -12.65 2.44 12.23
N LEU A 75 -13.82 2.31 11.60
CA LEU A 75 -14.90 1.46 12.12
C LEU A 75 -14.50 -0.02 12.19
N ILE A 76 -13.87 -0.56 11.13
CA ILE A 76 -13.38 -1.94 11.12
C ILE A 76 -12.39 -2.18 12.26
N ASN A 77 -11.46 -1.24 12.48
CA ASN A 77 -10.50 -1.35 13.58
C ASN A 77 -11.19 -1.31 14.94
N ILE A 78 -12.12 -0.39 15.20
CA ILE A 78 -12.88 -0.36 16.47
C ILE A 78 -13.60 -1.68 16.74
N LEU A 79 -14.19 -2.28 15.70
CA LEU A 79 -14.92 -3.53 15.84
C LEU A 79 -14.01 -4.74 16.08
N ASN A 80 -12.76 -4.66 15.62
CA ASN A 80 -11.78 -5.76 15.68
C ASN A 80 -10.71 -5.57 16.77
N THR A 81 -10.71 -4.46 17.51
CA THR A 81 -9.80 -4.25 18.62
C THR A 81 -10.32 -4.88 19.91
N SER A 82 -9.69 -5.97 20.35
CA SER A 82 -9.25 -6.04 21.75
C SER A 82 -8.17 -4.97 21.91
N PHE A 83 -8.24 -4.08 22.90
CA PHE A 83 -7.19 -3.08 23.15
C PHE A 83 -5.82 -3.77 23.15
N SER A 84 -5.00 -3.55 22.11
CA SER A 84 -3.61 -4.02 22.14
C SER A 84 -2.82 -3.03 22.99
N GLU A 85 -1.97 -3.55 23.86
CA GLU A 85 -1.00 -2.73 24.58
C GLU A 85 -0.18 -1.93 23.55
N GLY A 86 -0.07 -0.62 23.78
CA GLY A 86 0.66 0.28 22.90
C GLY A 86 2.09 -0.19 22.72
N ILE A 87 2.67 0.08 21.54
CA ILE A 87 4.08 -0.23 21.27
C ILE A 87 4.92 0.50 22.31
N ASN A 88 5.82 -0.22 22.99
CA ASN A 88 6.75 0.37 23.94
C ASN A 88 7.73 1.30 23.18
N PRO A 89 7.72 2.61 23.42
CA PRO A 89 8.53 3.58 22.68
C PRO A 89 10.04 3.28 22.76
N ASN A 90 10.45 2.57 23.81
CA ASN A 90 11.84 2.23 24.09
C ASN A 90 12.39 1.07 23.25
N GLU A 91 11.54 0.37 22.48
CA GLU A 91 11.96 -0.75 21.63
C GLU A 91 12.29 -0.33 20.19
N VAL A 92 12.03 0.93 19.82
CA VAL A 92 12.27 1.43 18.45
C VAL A 92 13.68 2.00 18.30
N ASN A 93 14.66 1.12 18.09
CA ASN A 93 16.02 1.52 17.70
C ASN A 93 16.11 1.75 16.19
N GLY A 94 15.86 2.99 15.79
CA GLY A 94 15.96 3.50 14.42
C GLY A 94 15.43 4.93 14.38
N SER A 95 15.69 5.68 13.31
CA SER A 95 15.05 7.00 13.18
C SER A 95 13.56 6.77 12.91
N LEU A 96 12.74 6.79 13.97
CA LEU A 96 11.27 6.68 13.95
C LEU A 96 10.67 7.59 12.89
N LEU A 97 11.27 8.77 12.68
CA LEU A 97 10.93 9.72 11.64
C LEU A 97 11.04 9.13 10.22
N LEU A 98 12.13 8.42 9.88
CA LEU A 98 12.30 7.77 8.58
C LEU A 98 11.24 6.68 8.35
N PHE A 99 10.90 5.91 9.39
CA PHE A 99 9.84 4.90 9.30
C PHE A 99 8.48 5.55 9.01
N PHE A 100 8.13 6.61 9.72
CA PHE A 100 6.88 7.34 9.48
C PHE A 100 6.83 8.02 8.11
N LEU A 101 7.94 8.62 7.69
CA LEU A 101 8.05 9.21 6.36
C LEU A 101 7.87 8.14 5.29
N ASN A 102 8.48 6.97 5.43
CA ASN A 102 8.28 5.85 4.52
C ASN A 102 6.79 5.46 4.44
N ALA A 103 6.19 5.12 5.59
CA ALA A 103 4.81 4.65 5.67
C ALA A 103 3.78 5.67 5.15
N ALA A 104 4.02 6.97 5.33
CA ALA A 104 3.11 8.02 4.89
C ALA A 104 3.33 8.46 3.43
N THR A 105 4.51 8.20 2.84
CA THR A 105 4.89 8.74 1.53
C THR A 105 5.22 7.65 0.51
N TYR A 106 6.50 7.35 0.29
CA TYR A 106 6.95 6.51 -0.81
C TYR A 106 6.60 5.03 -0.61
N GLY A 107 6.46 4.55 0.62
CA GLY A 107 5.94 3.21 0.92
C GLY A 107 4.51 3.06 0.43
N ALA A 108 3.61 3.97 0.83
CA ALA A 108 2.24 4.01 0.33
C ALA A 108 2.18 4.13 -1.20
N PHE A 109 3.05 4.95 -1.81
CA PHE A 109 3.13 5.06 -3.26
C PHE A 109 3.52 3.73 -3.93
N LEU A 110 4.59 3.08 -3.44
CA LEU A 110 5.07 1.81 -3.97
C LEU A 110 4.00 0.73 -3.85
N GLU A 111 3.41 0.58 -2.67
CA GLU A 111 2.40 -0.43 -2.39
C GLU A 111 1.17 -0.23 -3.27
N GLU A 112 0.64 1.00 -3.40
CA GLU A 112 -0.45 1.25 -4.33
C GLU A 112 -0.03 1.03 -5.79
N GLY A 113 1.19 1.40 -6.16
CA GLY A 113 1.76 1.15 -7.48
C GLY A 113 1.78 -0.34 -7.84
N ILE A 114 2.26 -1.18 -6.93
CA ILE A 114 2.34 -2.63 -7.13
C ILE A 114 0.97 -3.28 -7.04
N PHE A 115 0.27 -3.11 -5.91
CA PHE A 115 -0.92 -3.91 -5.62
C PHE A 115 -2.14 -3.39 -6.36
N ARG A 116 -2.25 -2.10 -6.65
CA ARG A 116 -3.45 -1.53 -7.30
C ARG A 116 -3.14 -1.22 -8.76
N PHE A 117 -2.22 -0.32 -9.03
CA PHE A 117 -1.95 0.13 -10.40
C PHE A 117 -1.47 -1.00 -11.32
N CYS A 118 -0.62 -1.90 -10.83
CA CYS A 118 -0.10 -3.00 -11.63
C CYS A 118 -1.06 -4.20 -11.71
N MET A 119 -1.70 -4.60 -10.61
CA MET A 119 -2.51 -5.84 -10.57
C MET A 119 -3.99 -5.62 -10.93
N ILE A 120 -4.49 -4.38 -10.88
CA ILE A 120 -5.90 -4.07 -11.14
C ILE A 120 -6.03 -3.23 -12.41
N ASP A 121 -6.90 -3.68 -13.31
CA ASP A 121 -7.35 -2.89 -14.45
C ASP A 121 -8.71 -2.25 -14.12
N PRO A 122 -8.78 -0.92 -13.88
CA PRO A 122 -10.03 -0.24 -13.55
C PRO A 122 -10.98 -0.11 -14.76
N GLN A 123 -10.56 -0.52 -15.97
CA GLN A 123 -11.38 -0.55 -17.17
C GLN A 123 -11.88 -1.96 -17.53
N ALA A 124 -11.39 -3.00 -16.84
CA ALA A 124 -11.86 -4.36 -17.03
C ALA A 124 -13.34 -4.53 -16.66
N ASN A 125 -13.95 -5.66 -17.07
CA ASN A 125 -15.32 -5.95 -16.67
C ASN A 125 -15.43 -6.20 -15.15
N LYS A 126 -16.65 -6.09 -14.60
CA LYS A 126 -16.89 -6.21 -13.14
C LYS A 126 -16.36 -7.53 -12.55
N LYS A 127 -16.50 -8.64 -13.26
CA LYS A 127 -16.02 -9.95 -12.79
C LYS A 127 -14.50 -9.95 -12.64
N GLN A 128 -13.78 -9.46 -13.65
CA GLN A 128 -12.33 -9.32 -13.61
C GLN A 128 -11.89 -8.36 -12.51
N GLN A 129 -12.58 -7.21 -12.36
CA GLN A 129 -12.30 -6.26 -11.29
C GLN A 129 -12.43 -6.91 -9.91
N TYR A 130 -13.51 -7.62 -9.63
CA TYR A 130 -13.70 -8.28 -8.33
C TYR A 130 -12.63 -9.34 -8.05
N ILE A 131 -12.25 -10.13 -9.06
CA ILE A 131 -11.17 -11.11 -8.92
C ILE A 131 -9.84 -10.41 -8.62
N SER A 132 -9.49 -9.36 -9.36
CA SER A 132 -8.26 -8.58 -9.13
C SER A 132 -8.25 -7.89 -7.77
N ILE A 133 -9.38 -7.37 -7.27
CA ILE A 133 -9.49 -6.83 -5.90
C ILE A 133 -9.13 -7.90 -4.88
N LEU A 134 -9.73 -9.09 -4.99
CA LEU A 134 -9.51 -10.16 -4.01
C LEU A 134 -8.06 -10.64 -4.02
N ILE A 135 -7.47 -10.87 -5.20
CA ILE A 135 -6.08 -11.31 -5.35
C ILE A 135 -5.11 -10.24 -4.80
N SER A 136 -5.28 -8.99 -5.23
CA SER A 136 -4.45 -7.87 -4.79
C SER A 136 -4.51 -7.70 -3.27
N SER A 137 -5.71 -7.66 -2.70
CA SER A 137 -5.92 -7.45 -1.26
C SER A 137 -5.39 -8.62 -0.43
N PHE A 138 -5.51 -9.84 -0.93
CA PHE A 138 -4.99 -11.03 -0.25
C PHE A 138 -3.46 -11.02 -0.20
N LEU A 139 -2.81 -10.74 -1.33
CA LEU A 139 -1.35 -10.64 -1.37
C LEU A 139 -0.83 -9.46 -0.55
N PHE A 140 -1.53 -8.31 -0.59
CA PHE A 140 -1.24 -7.16 0.26
C PHE A 140 -1.31 -7.53 1.75
N SER A 141 -2.33 -8.28 2.18
CA SER A 141 -2.44 -8.76 3.56
C SER A 141 -1.29 -9.70 3.94
N ILE A 142 -0.94 -10.67 3.08
CA ILE A 142 0.14 -11.63 3.35
C ILE A 142 1.47 -10.93 3.57
N VAL A 143 1.85 -9.98 2.72
CA VAL A 143 3.16 -9.31 2.83
C VAL A 143 3.29 -8.45 4.10
N HIS A 144 2.17 -8.12 4.74
CA HIS A 144 2.13 -7.40 6.03
C HIS A 144 2.00 -8.35 7.25
N GLY A 145 2.30 -9.64 7.09
CA GLY A 145 2.19 -10.64 8.15
C GLY A 145 0.80 -11.29 8.28
N GLY A 146 -0.12 -10.96 7.37
CA GLY A 146 -1.49 -11.48 7.36
C GLY A 146 -2.44 -10.71 8.27
N GLY A 147 -3.73 -11.03 8.16
CA GLY A 147 -4.78 -10.49 9.04
C GLY A 147 -5.96 -9.93 8.27
N LEU A 148 -7.17 -10.19 8.78
CA LEU A 148 -8.42 -9.76 8.16
C LEU A 148 -8.51 -8.23 8.06
N ASN A 149 -8.02 -7.49 9.05
CA ASN A 149 -8.02 -6.03 9.04
C ASN A 149 -7.23 -5.48 7.84
N ILE A 150 -6.04 -6.02 7.60
CA ILE A 150 -5.17 -5.62 6.49
C ILE A 150 -5.75 -6.04 5.14
N PHE A 151 -6.39 -7.21 5.08
CA PHE A 151 -7.12 -7.63 3.89
C PHE A 151 -8.25 -6.65 3.52
N PHE A 152 -9.02 -6.16 4.50
CA PHE A 152 -10.06 -5.16 4.26
C PHE A 152 -9.49 -3.78 3.89
N ILE A 153 -8.34 -3.38 4.44
CA ILE A 153 -7.56 -2.22 3.93
C ILE A 153 -7.26 -2.39 2.45
N GLY A 154 -6.76 -3.58 2.07
CA GLY A 154 -6.59 -4.04 0.70
C GLY A 154 -7.80 -3.74 -0.19
N ILE A 155 -8.97 -4.23 0.23
CA ILE A 155 -10.22 -4.13 -0.51
C ILE A 155 -10.66 -2.66 -0.68
N ILE A 156 -10.62 -1.88 0.39
CA ILE A 156 -11.12 -0.50 0.39
C ILE A 156 -10.28 0.39 -0.52
N LEU A 157 -8.95 0.25 -0.47
CA LEU A 157 -8.05 0.99 -1.36
C LEU A 157 -8.24 0.56 -2.83
N SER A 158 -8.40 -0.75 -3.07
CA SER A 158 -8.71 -1.27 -4.41
C SER A 158 -10.04 -0.71 -4.96
N PHE A 159 -11.06 -0.58 -4.10
CA PHE A 159 -12.32 0.04 -4.45
C PHE A 159 -12.15 1.52 -4.81
N VAL A 160 -11.40 2.29 -4.02
CA VAL A 160 -11.09 3.71 -4.33
C VAL A 160 -10.46 3.82 -5.71
N TYR A 161 -9.48 2.98 -6.03
CA TYR A 161 -8.83 2.99 -7.35
C TYR A 161 -9.80 2.68 -8.50
N ILE A 162 -10.65 1.65 -8.38
CA ILE A 162 -11.61 1.30 -9.43
C ILE A 162 -12.68 2.38 -9.63
N GLN A 163 -13.19 2.97 -8.55
CA GLN A 163 -14.22 4.02 -8.64
C GLN A 163 -13.69 5.31 -9.25
N THR A 164 -12.43 5.65 -8.95
CA THR A 164 -11.81 6.90 -9.43
C THR A 164 -11.11 6.74 -10.77
N LYS A 165 -10.73 5.51 -11.13
CA LYS A 165 -9.90 5.17 -12.30
C LYS A 165 -8.59 5.96 -12.35
N ASN A 166 -8.06 6.30 -11.17
CA ASN A 166 -6.90 7.14 -11.02
C ASN A 166 -6.17 6.76 -9.72
N ILE A 167 -4.90 6.39 -9.83
CA ILE A 167 -4.16 5.78 -8.72
C ILE A 167 -3.89 6.76 -7.57
N TRP A 168 -3.81 8.07 -7.86
CA TRP A 168 -3.49 9.08 -6.85
C TRP A 168 -4.52 9.15 -5.73
N TYR A 169 -5.78 8.85 -6.02
CA TYR A 169 -6.82 8.79 -4.99
C TYR A 169 -6.53 7.67 -3.99
N SER A 170 -6.05 6.51 -4.46
CA SER A 170 -5.67 5.39 -3.60
C SER A 170 -4.39 5.70 -2.82
N ILE A 171 -3.37 6.25 -3.48
CA ILE A 171 -2.09 6.64 -2.86
C ILE A 171 -2.32 7.61 -1.70
N VAL A 172 -3.09 8.68 -1.94
CA VAL A 172 -3.35 9.69 -0.92
C VAL A 172 -4.28 9.15 0.17
N ALA A 173 -5.28 8.35 -0.17
CA ALA A 173 -6.14 7.70 0.83
C ALA A 173 -5.34 6.78 1.77
N HIS A 174 -4.39 6.02 1.23
CA HIS A 174 -3.50 5.15 1.99
C HIS A 174 -2.55 5.98 2.86
N GLY A 175 -1.81 6.93 2.28
CA GLY A 175 -0.91 7.81 3.03
C GLY A 175 -1.64 8.59 4.14
N PHE A 176 -2.87 9.04 3.88
CA PHE A 176 -3.74 9.70 4.87
C PHE A 176 -4.10 8.77 6.04
N TYR A 177 -4.51 7.53 5.74
CA TYR A 177 -4.80 6.54 6.78
C TYR A 177 -3.57 6.24 7.66
N ASN A 178 -2.41 6.02 7.04
CA ASN A 178 -1.15 5.77 7.75
C ASN A 178 -0.76 6.99 8.60
N THR A 179 -0.87 8.20 8.05
CA THR A 179 -0.56 9.44 8.77
C THR A 179 -1.42 9.60 10.03
N ILE A 180 -2.73 9.33 9.94
CA ILE A 180 -3.59 9.40 11.13
C ILE A 180 -3.21 8.33 12.15
N GLY A 181 -2.95 7.09 11.72
CA GLY A 181 -2.50 6.02 12.61
C GLY A 181 -1.22 6.39 13.36
N ILE A 182 -0.25 6.99 12.66
CA ILE A 182 1.00 7.50 13.23
C ILE A 182 0.74 8.63 14.23
N LEU A 183 -0.13 9.59 13.90
CA LEU A 183 -0.47 10.69 14.81
C LEU A 183 -1.16 10.18 16.09
N ILE A 184 -2.08 9.22 15.97
CA ILE A 184 -2.73 8.58 17.12
C ILE A 184 -1.68 7.88 17.99
N TYR A 185 -0.78 7.12 17.37
CA TYR A 185 0.32 6.46 18.08
C TYR A 185 1.21 7.47 18.82
N LEU A 186 1.64 8.54 18.16
CA LEU A 186 2.48 9.58 18.76
C LEU A 186 1.82 10.33 19.93
N ILE A 187 0.49 10.48 19.93
CA ILE A 187 -0.27 11.10 21.03
C ILE A 187 -0.44 10.13 22.21
N SER A 188 -0.38 8.81 21.95
CA SER A 188 -0.54 7.77 22.98
C SER A 188 0.75 7.41 23.74
N ILE A 189 1.89 7.97 23.31
CA ILE A 189 3.20 7.87 23.96
C ILE A 189 3.36 9.04 24.93
#